data_AF-A0A3P7S0N6-F1
#
_entry.id   AF-A0A3P7S0N6-F1
#
_cell.length_a   1.000
_cell.length_b   1.000
_cell.length_c   1.000
_cell.angle_alpha   90.00
_cell.angle_beta   90.00
_cell.angle_gamma   90.00
#
_symmetry.space_group_name_H-M   'P 1'
#
loop_
_entity.id
_entity.type
_entity.pdbx_description
1 polymer ?
#
loop_
_entity_poly.entity_id
_entity_poly.type
_entity_poly.pdbx_seq_one_letter_code
_entity_poly.pdbx_strand_id
1 'polypeptide(L)'
;MKSLITKFNNERASLMRHVKELGGVDYDDLMSLARTISFRLTEAVNHIIQPKKSTISTEDGLVQTTREISLMAAQLNGYCENIARNFSDLKIKQNLFASLKNINLFSHELAVMSRVNADMKDTNSEIGLDNAESLIQSARNLLQAIKHAFGDIRVIVEHKRLRSVPGTLPPVPPKPRSRRTSTINSASPLPSYGVKIERTFDLSY
;
A
#
# COMPACT_ATOMS: atom_id res chain seq x y z
N MET A 1 -17.07 11.08 -25.71
CA MET A 1 -16.33 9.79 -25.71
C MET A 1 -14.81 9.85 -25.95
N LYS A 2 -14.26 10.35 -27.09
CA LYS A 2 -12.79 10.31 -27.37
C LYS A 2 -11.90 10.91 -26.27
N SER A 3 -12.26 12.08 -25.74
CA SER A 3 -11.55 12.75 -24.63
C SER A 3 -11.51 11.89 -23.36
N LEU A 4 -12.60 11.17 -23.06
CA LEU A 4 -12.72 10.30 -21.90
C LEU A 4 -11.76 9.10 -21.99
N ILE A 5 -11.64 8.51 -23.18
CA ILE A 5 -10.70 7.41 -23.46
C ILE A 5 -9.25 7.87 -23.28
N THR A 6 -8.91 9.07 -23.77
CA THR A 6 -7.57 9.64 -23.56
C THR A 6 -7.28 9.81 -22.07
N LYS A 7 -8.22 10.36 -21.30
CA LYS A 7 -8.08 10.51 -19.85
C LYS A 7 -7.91 9.16 -19.15
N PHE A 8 -8.70 8.15 -19.52
CA PHE A 8 -8.57 6.78 -19.02
C PHE A 8 -7.17 6.20 -19.30
N ASN A 9 -6.68 6.31 -20.53
CA ASN A 9 -5.36 5.81 -20.90
C ASN A 9 -4.23 6.56 -20.18
N ASN A 10 -4.39 7.86 -19.93
CA ASN A 10 -3.42 8.64 -19.16
C ASN A 10 -3.35 8.19 -17.71
N GLU A 11 -4.49 7.98 -17.04
CA GLU A 11 -4.52 7.44 -15.68
C GLU A 11 -3.90 6.04 -15.63
N ARG A 12 -4.20 5.20 -16.62
CA ARG A 12 -3.59 3.87 -16.76
C ARG A 12 -2.07 3.94 -16.84
N ALA A 13 -1.55 4.78 -17.73
CA ALA A 13 -0.10 4.95 -17.91
C ALA A 13 0.55 5.47 -16.62
N SER A 14 -0.12 6.40 -15.92
CA SER A 14 0.37 6.94 -14.65
C SER A 14 0.38 5.88 -13.53
N LEU A 15 -0.66 5.05 -13.42
CA LEU A 15 -0.70 3.92 -12.48
C LEU A 15 0.46 2.95 -12.76
N MET A 16 0.69 2.57 -14.02
CA MET A 16 1.78 1.64 -14.37
C MET A 16 3.17 2.19 -14.01
N ARG A 17 3.37 3.51 -14.04
CA ARG A 17 4.60 4.13 -13.52
C ARG A 17 4.73 3.93 -12.01
N HIS A 18 3.68 4.18 -11.23
CA HIS A 18 3.69 3.97 -9.78
C HIS A 18 3.94 2.49 -9.41
N VAL A 19 3.32 1.56 -10.14
CA VAL A 19 3.54 0.11 -9.98
C VAL A 19 5.01 -0.24 -10.24
N LYS A 20 5.62 0.33 -11.28
CA LYS A 20 7.04 0.11 -11.59
C LYS A 20 7.96 0.73 -10.54
N GLU A 21 7.63 1.91 -10.04
CA GLU A 21 8.41 2.65 -9.05
C GLU A 21 8.36 2.02 -7.65
N LEU A 22 7.26 1.37 -7.28
CA LEU A 22 7.15 0.68 -5.99
C LEU A 22 8.21 -0.42 -5.88
N GLY A 23 8.23 -1.35 -6.84
CA GLY A 23 9.29 -2.34 -7.07
C GLY A 23 9.67 -3.26 -5.89
N GLY A 24 10.30 -4.39 -6.20
CA GLY A 24 10.83 -5.33 -5.21
C GLY A 24 9.93 -6.54 -4.92
N VAL A 25 10.53 -7.58 -4.34
CA VAL A 25 9.93 -8.90 -4.17
C VAL A 25 8.79 -8.90 -3.13
N ASP A 26 8.90 -8.07 -2.09
CA ASP A 26 7.95 -8.07 -0.96
C ASP A 26 6.53 -7.60 -1.32
N TYR A 27 6.34 -6.96 -2.48
CA TYR A 27 5.06 -6.38 -2.91
C TYR A 27 4.59 -6.90 -4.27
N ASP A 28 5.13 -8.03 -4.75
CA ASP A 28 4.82 -8.53 -6.09
C ASP A 28 3.34 -8.89 -6.26
N ASP A 29 2.69 -9.45 -5.25
CA ASP A 29 1.26 -9.76 -5.27
C ASP A 29 0.40 -8.49 -5.43
N LEU A 30 0.72 -7.42 -4.69
CA LEU A 30 0.02 -6.15 -4.82
C LEU A 30 0.22 -5.55 -6.22
N MET A 31 1.45 -5.59 -6.73
CA MET A 31 1.78 -5.07 -8.05
C MET A 31 1.12 -5.87 -9.18
N SER A 32 1.12 -7.21 -9.09
CA SER A 32 0.50 -8.09 -10.07
C SER A 32 -1.01 -7.87 -10.12
N LEU A 33 -1.65 -7.73 -8.96
CA LEU A 33 -3.07 -7.43 -8.86
C LEU A 33 -3.43 -6.10 -9.53
N ALA A 34 -2.65 -5.04 -9.31
CA ALA A 34 -2.87 -3.75 -9.97
C ALA A 34 -2.68 -3.80 -11.49
N ARG A 35 -1.70 -4.58 -11.98
CA ARG A 35 -1.52 -4.83 -13.42
C ARG A 35 -2.73 -5.56 -14.01
N THR A 36 -3.22 -6.60 -13.32
CA THR A 36 -4.38 -7.39 -13.76
C THR A 36 -5.65 -6.54 -13.78
N ILE A 37 -5.91 -5.73 -12.75
CA ILE A 37 -7.04 -4.78 -12.73
C ILE A 37 -6.95 -3.81 -13.91
N SER A 38 -5.78 -3.20 -14.14
CA SER A 38 -5.54 -2.29 -15.26
C SER A 38 -5.78 -2.93 -16.62
N PHE A 39 -5.35 -4.19 -16.79
CA PHE A 39 -5.57 -4.95 -18.01
C PHE A 39 -7.07 -5.24 -18.22
N ARG A 40 -7.75 -5.81 -17.22
CA ARG A 40 -9.19 -6.13 -17.29
C ARG A 40 -10.05 -4.89 -17.54
N LEU A 41 -9.73 -3.76 -16.91
CA LEU A 41 -10.40 -2.48 -17.18
C LEU A 41 -10.22 -2.03 -18.63
N THR A 42 -9.06 -2.31 -19.22
CA THR A 42 -8.82 -2.00 -20.64
C THR A 42 -9.65 -2.92 -21.54
N GLU A 43 -9.79 -4.20 -21.19
CA GLU A 43 -10.70 -5.12 -21.90
C GLU A 43 -12.16 -4.66 -21.83
N ALA A 44 -12.64 -4.28 -20.63
CA ALA A 44 -13.99 -3.76 -20.43
C ALA A 44 -14.25 -2.47 -21.22
N VAL A 45 -13.33 -1.50 -21.16
CA VAL A 45 -13.44 -0.26 -21.94
C VAL A 45 -13.37 -0.52 -23.44
N ASN A 46 -12.53 -1.44 -23.90
CA ASN A 46 -12.46 -1.81 -25.31
C ASN A 46 -13.76 -2.45 -25.81
N HIS A 47 -14.42 -3.27 -24.98
CA HIS A 47 -15.72 -3.85 -25.32
C HIS A 47 -16.77 -2.78 -25.61
N ILE A 48 -16.80 -1.71 -24.82
CA ILE A 48 -17.76 -0.62 -25.00
C ILE A 48 -17.49 0.17 -26.28
N ILE A 49 -16.21 0.42 -26.58
CA ILE A 49 -15.84 1.26 -27.73
C ILE A 49 -15.91 0.47 -29.05
N GLN A 50 -15.48 -0.79 -29.03
CA GLN A 50 -15.39 -1.66 -30.21
C GLN A 50 -15.81 -3.10 -29.86
N PRO A 51 -17.12 -3.35 -29.66
CA PRO A 51 -17.62 -4.66 -29.23
C PRO A 51 -17.17 -5.82 -30.14
N LYS A 52 -16.99 -5.55 -31.45
CA LYS A 52 -16.58 -6.54 -32.45
C LYS A 52 -15.10 -6.91 -32.43
N LYS A 53 -14.26 -6.20 -31.66
CA LYS A 53 -12.81 -6.40 -31.58
C LYS A 53 -12.31 -6.71 -30.16
N SER A 54 -13.19 -6.75 -29.18
CA SER A 54 -12.82 -7.03 -27.78
C SER A 54 -12.74 -8.51 -27.49
N THR A 55 -11.82 -8.92 -26.60
CA THR A 55 -11.74 -10.28 -26.05
C THR A 55 -13.06 -10.67 -25.36
N ILE A 56 -13.70 -9.71 -24.71
CA ILE A 56 -15.05 -9.86 -24.15
C ILE A 56 -16.03 -9.84 -25.34
N SER A 57 -16.73 -10.94 -25.57
CA SER A 57 -17.64 -11.08 -26.73
C SER A 57 -19.11 -10.86 -26.38
N THR A 58 -19.47 -10.84 -25.09
CA THR A 58 -20.86 -10.75 -24.61
C THR A 58 -21.00 -9.74 -23.48
N GLU A 59 -22.20 -9.16 -23.34
CA GLU A 59 -22.53 -8.27 -22.21
C GLU A 59 -22.44 -9.00 -20.87
N ASP A 60 -22.84 -10.28 -20.82
CA ASP A 60 -22.64 -11.12 -19.63
C ASP A 60 -21.16 -11.25 -19.28
N GLY A 61 -20.29 -11.33 -20.29
CA GLY A 61 -18.84 -11.32 -20.13
C GLY A 61 -18.32 -9.98 -19.58
N LEU A 62 -18.92 -8.86 -19.96
CA LEU A 62 -18.61 -7.54 -19.40
C LEU A 62 -19.02 -7.47 -17.92
N VAL A 63 -20.24 -7.93 -17.59
CA VAL A 63 -20.74 -7.99 -16.21
C VAL A 63 -19.85 -8.86 -15.35
N GLN A 64 -19.47 -10.05 -15.85
CA GLN A 64 -18.57 -10.95 -15.12
C GLN A 64 -17.17 -10.33 -14.94
N THR A 65 -16.61 -9.71 -15.98
CA THR A 65 -15.29 -9.06 -15.91
C THR A 65 -15.26 -7.94 -14.87
N THR A 66 -16.29 -7.08 -14.82
CA THR A 66 -16.35 -5.96 -13.86
C THR A 66 -16.60 -6.44 -12.43
N ARG A 67 -17.33 -7.54 -12.25
CA ARG A 67 -17.45 -8.22 -10.96
C ARG A 67 -16.09 -8.76 -10.48
N GLU A 68 -15.32 -9.41 -11.35
CA GLU A 68 -13.96 -9.87 -11.04
C GLU A 68 -13.04 -8.71 -10.68
N ILE A 69 -13.12 -7.59 -11.41
CA ILE A 69 -12.40 -6.36 -11.06
C ILE A 69 -12.73 -5.89 -9.64
N SER A 70 -14.01 -5.97 -9.24
CA SER A 70 -14.43 -5.55 -7.90
C SER A 70 -13.86 -6.46 -6.80
N LEU A 71 -13.80 -7.76 -7.04
CA LEU A 71 -13.17 -8.71 -6.11
C LEU A 71 -11.67 -8.46 -5.98
N MET A 72 -10.97 -8.23 -7.11
CA MET A 72 -9.56 -7.87 -7.09
C MET A 72 -9.33 -6.51 -6.40
N ALA A 73 -10.20 -5.52 -6.62
CA ALA A 73 -10.11 -4.23 -5.95
C ALA A 73 -10.23 -4.37 -4.42
N ALA A 74 -11.13 -5.24 -3.94
CA ALA A 74 -11.24 -5.54 -2.51
C ALA A 74 -9.97 -6.23 -1.96
N GLN A 75 -9.40 -7.18 -2.71
CA GLN A 75 -8.12 -7.81 -2.36
C GLN A 75 -6.97 -6.78 -2.30
N LEU A 76 -6.93 -5.84 -3.26
CA LEU A 76 -5.95 -4.74 -3.31
C LEU A 76 -6.01 -3.92 -2.04
N ASN A 77 -7.23 -3.54 -1.64
CA ASN A 77 -7.45 -2.80 -0.41
C ASN A 77 -6.93 -3.56 0.82
N GLY A 78 -7.19 -4.86 0.92
CA GLY A 78 -6.66 -5.70 2.01
C GLY A 78 -5.13 -5.68 2.10
N TYR A 79 -4.42 -5.76 0.96
CA TYR A 79 -2.96 -5.61 0.93
C TYR A 79 -2.51 -4.22 1.39
N CYS A 80 -3.14 -3.15 0.87
CA CYS A 80 -2.81 -1.78 1.25
C CYS A 80 -3.03 -1.50 2.75
N GLU A 81 -4.15 -1.98 3.31
CA GLU A 81 -4.44 -1.86 4.74
C GLU A 81 -3.40 -2.58 5.58
N ASN A 82 -3.00 -3.79 5.17
CA ASN A 82 -1.98 -4.55 5.88
C ASN A 82 -0.63 -3.82 5.90
N ILE A 83 -0.22 -3.24 4.76
CA ILE A 83 1.01 -2.46 4.66
C ILE A 83 0.96 -1.23 5.59
N ALA A 84 -0.20 -0.57 5.70
CA ALA A 84 -0.38 0.65 6.46
C ALA A 84 -0.74 0.45 7.96
N ARG A 85 -1.02 -0.78 8.39
CA ARG A 85 -1.54 -1.10 9.75
C ARG A 85 -0.75 -0.40 10.87
N ASN A 86 0.58 -0.51 10.81
CA ASN A 86 1.51 0.00 11.82
C ASN A 86 2.27 1.27 11.38
N PHE A 87 1.73 2.03 10.42
CA PHE A 87 2.35 3.27 9.98
C PHE A 87 2.03 4.43 10.93
N SER A 88 3.07 5.19 11.30
CA SER A 88 2.99 6.21 12.35
C SER A 88 2.47 7.57 11.87
N ASP A 89 2.66 7.91 10.59
CA ASP A 89 2.16 9.18 10.04
C ASP A 89 0.66 9.07 9.72
N LEU A 90 -0.14 9.78 10.52
CA LEU A 90 -1.59 9.78 10.42
C LEU A 90 -2.10 10.43 9.14
N LYS A 91 -1.40 11.44 8.61
CA LYS A 91 -1.88 12.18 7.43
C LYS A 91 -1.82 11.30 6.19
N ILE A 92 -0.69 10.64 5.97
CA ILE A 92 -0.52 9.70 4.86
C ILE A 92 -1.47 8.51 5.02
N LYS A 93 -1.62 8.00 6.25
CA LYS A 93 -2.57 6.92 6.54
C LYS A 93 -3.99 7.33 6.16
N GLN A 94 -4.47 8.51 6.58
CA GLN A 94 -5.79 9.01 6.22
C GLN A 94 -5.98 9.17 4.71
N ASN A 95 -4.98 9.72 4.00
CA ASN A 95 -5.03 9.83 2.54
C ASN A 95 -5.15 8.47 1.86
N LEU A 96 -4.39 7.46 2.34
CA LEU A 96 -4.49 6.10 1.83
C LEU A 96 -5.89 5.54 2.06
N PHE A 97 -6.42 5.60 3.28
CA PHE A 97 -7.76 5.08 3.58
C PHE A 97 -8.88 5.81 2.82
N ALA A 98 -8.72 7.10 2.51
CA ALA A 98 -9.62 7.80 1.61
C ALA A 98 -9.55 7.22 0.18
N SER A 99 -8.34 6.95 -0.31
CA SER A 99 -8.14 6.28 -1.59
C SER A 99 -8.76 4.87 -1.60
N LEU A 100 -8.64 4.08 -0.53
CA LEU A 100 -9.23 2.74 -0.44
C LEU A 100 -10.78 2.77 -0.46
N LYS A 101 -11.39 3.75 0.22
CA LYS A 101 -12.83 3.99 0.15
C LYS A 101 -13.28 4.32 -1.28
N ASN A 102 -12.52 5.16 -1.98
CA ASN A 102 -12.78 5.50 -3.37
C ASN A 102 -12.63 4.28 -4.30
N ILE A 103 -11.66 3.40 -4.05
CA ILE A 103 -11.51 2.13 -4.79
C ILE A 103 -12.77 1.26 -4.63
N ASN A 104 -13.29 1.12 -3.42
CA ASN A 104 -14.53 0.38 -3.17
C ASN A 104 -15.73 1.01 -3.87
N LEU A 105 -15.87 2.34 -3.80
CA LEU A 105 -16.95 3.08 -4.45
C LEU A 105 -16.92 2.86 -5.98
N PHE A 106 -15.79 3.16 -6.62
CA PHE A 106 -15.69 3.15 -8.08
C PHE A 106 -15.72 1.74 -8.67
N SER A 107 -15.24 0.73 -7.96
CA SER A 107 -15.39 -0.66 -8.40
C SER A 107 -16.83 -1.14 -8.31
N HIS A 108 -17.56 -0.77 -7.25
CA HIS A 108 -18.99 -1.04 -7.16
C HIS A 108 -19.79 -0.31 -8.24
N GLU A 109 -19.55 0.99 -8.44
CA GLU A 109 -20.18 1.76 -9.52
C GLU A 109 -19.94 1.12 -10.89
N LEU A 110 -18.70 0.71 -11.18
CA LEU A 110 -18.34 0.01 -12.41
C LEU A 110 -19.18 -1.27 -12.61
N ALA A 111 -19.31 -2.10 -11.56
CA ALA A 111 -20.09 -3.32 -11.62
C ALA A 111 -21.59 -3.04 -11.85
N VAL A 112 -22.16 -2.02 -11.18
CA VAL A 112 -23.56 -1.62 -11.40
C VAL A 112 -23.77 -1.11 -12.83
N MET A 113 -22.90 -0.23 -13.31
CA MET A 113 -22.99 0.33 -14.67
C MET A 113 -22.89 -0.75 -15.75
N SER A 114 -22.06 -1.79 -15.54
CA SER A 114 -21.97 -2.91 -16.48
C SER A 114 -23.28 -3.68 -16.64
N ARG A 115 -24.04 -3.85 -15.55
CA ARG A 115 -25.34 -4.53 -15.57
C ARG A 115 -26.38 -3.67 -16.28
N VAL A 116 -26.43 -2.39 -15.94
CA VAL A 116 -27.34 -1.45 -16.62
C VAL A 116 -27.03 -1.38 -18.12
N ASN A 117 -25.75 -1.43 -18.50
CA ASN A 117 -25.33 -1.50 -19.90
C ASN A 117 -25.82 -2.79 -20.59
N ALA A 118 -25.68 -3.94 -19.93
CA ALA A 118 -26.15 -5.23 -20.44
C ALA A 118 -27.68 -5.24 -20.65
N ASP A 119 -28.43 -4.67 -19.71
CA ASP A 119 -29.89 -4.60 -19.76
C ASP A 119 -30.42 -3.65 -20.86
N MET A 120 -29.58 -2.73 -21.39
CA MET A 120 -29.96 -1.71 -22.37
C MET A 120 -29.50 -1.98 -23.82
N LYS A 121 -28.93 -3.17 -24.08
CA LYS A 121 -28.29 -3.53 -25.36
C LYS A 121 -29.16 -3.32 -26.61
N ASP A 122 -30.48 -3.45 -26.47
CA ASP A 122 -31.43 -3.36 -27.59
C ASP A 122 -31.98 -1.95 -27.85
N THR A 123 -31.60 -0.97 -27.01
CA THR A 123 -32.04 0.42 -27.16
C THR A 123 -30.95 1.27 -27.79
N ASN A 124 -31.10 1.56 -29.09
CA ASN A 124 -30.27 2.51 -29.85
C ASN A 124 -30.61 3.96 -29.45
N SER A 125 -30.49 4.27 -28.16
CA SER A 125 -30.97 5.49 -27.51
C SER A 125 -29.80 6.31 -26.93
N GLU A 126 -30.03 7.61 -26.77
CA GLU A 126 -29.11 8.53 -26.08
C GLU A 126 -28.71 8.03 -24.68
N ILE A 127 -29.63 7.36 -23.99
CA ILE A 127 -29.44 6.76 -22.67
C ILE A 127 -28.37 5.65 -22.68
N GLY A 128 -28.29 4.87 -23.76
CA GLY A 128 -27.25 3.85 -23.92
C GLY A 128 -25.85 4.44 -24.08
N LEU A 129 -25.73 5.59 -24.75
CA LEU A 129 -24.47 6.32 -24.88
C LEU A 129 -24.02 6.92 -23.54
N ASP A 130 -24.94 7.52 -22.78
CA ASP A 130 -24.65 8.08 -21.46
C ASP A 130 -24.20 7.02 -20.46
N ASN A 131 -24.79 5.81 -20.51
CA ASN A 131 -24.37 4.68 -19.69
C ASN A 131 -22.97 4.18 -20.06
N ALA A 132 -22.68 4.08 -21.36
CA ALA A 132 -21.34 3.72 -21.84
C ALA A 132 -20.28 4.74 -21.38
N GLU A 133 -20.58 6.04 -21.44
CA GLU A 133 -19.68 7.08 -20.92
C GLU A 133 -19.52 6.99 -19.39
N SER A 134 -20.60 6.73 -18.65
CA SER A 134 -20.58 6.56 -17.19
C SER A 134 -19.74 5.37 -16.74
N LEU A 135 -19.80 4.26 -17.48
CA LEU A 135 -18.98 3.08 -17.22
C LEU A 135 -17.49 3.39 -17.44
N ILE A 136 -17.13 4.01 -18.57
CA ILE A 136 -15.73 4.40 -18.84
C ILE A 136 -15.23 5.40 -17.79
N GLN A 137 -16.09 6.33 -17.34
CA GLN A 137 -15.76 7.29 -16.30
C GLN A 137 -15.54 6.62 -14.94
N SER A 138 -16.35 5.63 -14.57
CA SER A 138 -16.17 4.81 -13.37
C SER A 138 -14.85 4.02 -13.42
N ALA A 139 -14.54 3.41 -14.57
CA ALA A 139 -13.29 2.71 -14.82
C ALA A 139 -12.06 3.63 -14.65
N ARG A 140 -12.14 4.86 -15.17
CA ARG A 140 -11.10 5.89 -15.00
C ARG A 140 -10.94 6.27 -13.53
N ASN A 141 -12.04 6.50 -12.82
CA ASN A 141 -12.02 6.89 -11.41
C ASN A 141 -11.39 5.80 -10.54
N LEU A 142 -11.68 4.53 -10.84
CA LEU A 142 -11.05 3.39 -10.19
C LEU A 142 -9.52 3.39 -10.40
N LEU A 143 -9.04 3.57 -11.64
CA LEU A 143 -7.60 3.68 -11.92
C LEU A 143 -6.95 4.83 -11.15
N GLN A 144 -7.61 5.98 -11.10
CA GLN A 144 -7.12 7.16 -10.40
C GLN A 144 -7.01 6.89 -8.89
N ALA A 145 -8.02 6.26 -8.28
CA ALA A 145 -8.00 5.92 -6.86
C ALA A 145 -6.90 4.91 -6.52
N ILE A 146 -6.72 3.87 -7.35
CA ILE A 146 -5.62 2.90 -7.20
C ILE A 146 -4.26 3.62 -7.32
N LYS A 147 -4.10 4.52 -8.29
CA LYS A 147 -2.87 5.31 -8.45
C LYS A 147 -2.53 6.10 -7.18
N HIS A 148 -3.51 6.79 -6.60
CA HIS A 148 -3.30 7.53 -5.35
C HIS A 148 -2.89 6.61 -4.20
N ALA A 149 -3.56 5.46 -4.05
CA ALA A 149 -3.19 4.45 -3.04
C ALA A 149 -1.74 3.96 -3.23
N PHE A 150 -1.30 3.68 -4.47
CA PHE A 150 0.08 3.30 -4.75
C PHE A 150 1.09 4.41 -4.42
N GLY A 151 0.74 5.67 -4.65
CA GLY A 151 1.55 6.82 -4.24
C GLY A 151 1.77 6.85 -2.72
N ASP A 152 0.69 6.73 -1.94
CA ASP A 152 0.77 6.71 -0.47
C ASP A 152 1.52 5.47 0.03
N ILE A 153 1.26 4.29 -0.54
CA ILE A 153 1.96 3.04 -0.20
C ILE A 153 3.46 3.16 -0.45
N ARG A 154 3.88 3.75 -1.57
CA ARG A 154 5.31 3.97 -1.84
C ARG A 154 5.97 4.80 -0.74
N VAL A 155 5.32 5.87 -0.27
CA VAL A 155 5.86 6.69 0.82
C VAL A 155 5.95 5.88 2.12
N ILE A 156 4.94 5.06 2.43
CA ILE A 156 4.95 4.17 3.60
C ILE A 156 6.12 3.17 3.52
N VAL A 157 6.31 2.55 2.36
CA VAL A 157 7.38 1.56 2.13
C VAL A 157 8.75 2.21 2.26
N GLU A 158 8.95 3.38 1.66
CA GLU A 158 10.23 4.10 1.72
C GLU A 158 10.58 4.52 3.15
N HIS A 159 9.58 4.99 3.91
CA HIS A 159 9.77 5.28 5.32
C HIS A 159 10.18 4.03 6.13
N LYS A 160 9.61 2.85 5.83
CA LYS A 160 10.01 1.60 6.49
C LYS A 160 11.44 1.21 6.15
N ARG A 161 11.86 1.35 4.88
CA ARG A 161 13.23 1.08 4.42
C ARG A 161 14.26 1.94 5.15
N LEU A 162 14.01 3.25 5.25
CA LEU A 162 14.90 4.18 5.96
C LEU A 162 15.03 3.85 7.46
N ARG A 163 13.97 3.34 8.08
CA ARG A 163 13.98 2.93 9.49
C ARG A 163 14.67 1.58 9.74
N SER A 164 14.74 0.72 8.71
CA SER A 164 15.37 -0.60 8.80
C SER A 164 16.88 -0.62 8.57
N VAL A 165 17.48 0.49 8.13
CA VAL A 165 18.94 0.62 8.07
C VAL A 165 19.48 0.61 9.51
N PRO A 166 20.25 -0.40 9.93
CA PRO A 166 20.85 -0.40 11.26
C PRO A 166 21.76 0.82 11.32
N GLY A 167 21.49 1.72 12.26
CA GLY A 167 22.44 2.77 12.58
C GLY A 167 23.78 2.10 12.88
N THR A 168 24.79 2.35 12.06
CA THR A 168 26.17 2.14 12.44
C THR A 168 26.40 2.99 13.68
N LEU A 169 26.26 2.39 14.85
CA LEU A 169 26.72 2.99 16.09
C LEU A 169 28.18 3.38 15.87
N PRO A 170 28.59 4.63 16.16
CA PRO A 170 30.00 4.96 16.13
C PRO A 170 30.75 3.98 17.03
N PRO A 171 31.96 3.53 16.64
CA PRO A 171 32.72 2.57 17.42
C PRO A 171 32.88 3.11 18.85
N VAL A 172 32.42 2.32 19.82
CA VAL A 172 32.60 2.64 21.25
C VAL A 172 34.09 2.83 21.49
N PRO A 173 34.54 4.00 21.98
CA PRO A 173 35.95 4.21 22.28
C PRO A 173 36.43 3.12 23.25
N PRO A 174 37.60 2.49 23.01
CA PRO A 174 38.12 1.49 23.93
C PRO A 174 38.27 2.10 25.32
N LYS A 175 37.69 1.44 26.34
CA LYS A 175 37.85 1.84 27.74
C LYS A 175 39.35 2.00 28.04
N PRO A 176 39.78 3.11 28.67
CA PRO A 176 41.18 3.28 29.04
C PRO A 176 41.59 2.14 29.98
N ARG A 177 42.57 1.35 29.51
CA ARG A 177 43.19 0.28 30.28
C ARG A 177 43.87 0.92 31.48
N SER A 178 43.29 0.74 32.68
CA SER A 178 43.87 1.22 33.93
C SER A 178 45.29 0.67 34.07
N ARG A 179 46.27 1.55 33.88
CA ARG A 179 47.70 1.25 34.04
C ARG A 179 47.96 1.18 35.55
N ARG A 180 47.99 -0.04 36.10
CA ARG A 180 48.52 -0.29 37.45
C ARG A 180 49.97 0.18 37.48
N THR A 181 50.23 1.32 38.11
CA THR A 181 51.58 1.75 38.48
C THR A 181 51.99 0.97 39.71
N SER A 182 52.89 0.01 39.52
CA SER A 182 53.65 -0.62 40.59
C SER A 182 54.70 0.36 41.10
N THR A 183 54.48 0.96 42.28
CA THR A 183 55.51 1.66 43.04
C THR A 183 55.90 0.82 44.25
N ILE A 184 57.19 0.52 44.31
CA ILE A 184 57.87 -0.25 45.33
C ILE A 184 57.96 0.55 46.65
N ASN A 185 57.62 -0.14 47.73
CA ASN A 185 57.89 0.04 49.17
C ASN A 185 58.68 1.28 49.65
N SER A 186 58.12 1.96 50.66
CA SER A 186 58.79 2.13 51.98
C SER A 186 57.86 2.71 53.06
N ALA A 187 58.06 2.25 54.29
CA ALA A 187 57.65 2.82 55.60
C ALA A 187 56.23 2.53 56.18
N SER A 188 56.18 1.42 56.92
CA SER A 188 55.64 1.18 58.29
C SER A 188 54.17 1.44 58.68
N PRO A 189 53.62 0.65 59.63
CA PRO A 189 52.18 0.38 59.75
C PRO A 189 51.49 1.09 60.92
N LEU A 190 50.21 1.43 60.76
CA LEU A 190 49.31 1.80 61.85
C LEU A 190 48.08 0.86 61.90
N PRO A 191 47.48 0.66 63.10
CA PRO A 191 46.79 -0.57 63.44
C PRO A 191 45.37 -0.65 62.87
N SER A 192 45.03 -1.87 62.45
CA SER A 192 43.69 -2.33 62.08
C SER A 192 42.74 -2.25 63.28
N TYR A 193 41.73 -1.37 63.21
CA TYR A 193 40.50 -1.55 63.97
C TYR A 193 39.48 -2.24 63.07
N GLY A 194 39.36 -3.55 63.24
CA GLY A 194 38.24 -4.32 62.72
C GLY A 194 37.00 -4.05 63.54
N VAL A 195 35.95 -3.52 62.91
CA VAL A 195 34.58 -3.60 63.43
C VAL A 195 33.87 -4.68 62.64
N LYS A 196 33.46 -5.72 63.36
CA LYS A 196 32.77 -6.91 62.88
C LYS A 196 31.31 -6.87 63.37
N ILE A 197 30.38 -6.99 62.41
CA ILE A 197 29.03 -7.62 62.48
C ILE A 197 28.03 -6.79 63.34
N GLU A 198 26.74 -6.60 63.02
CA GLU A 198 25.69 -7.57 62.69
C GLU A 198 24.59 -6.97 61.80
N ARG A 199 24.08 -7.80 60.88
CA ARG A 199 22.81 -7.59 60.19
C ARG A 199 21.70 -8.11 61.10
N THR A 200 20.78 -7.23 61.50
CA THR A 200 19.46 -7.64 62.00
C THR A 200 18.44 -7.43 60.88
N PHE A 201 17.81 -8.53 60.46
CA PHE A 201 16.58 -8.54 59.69
C PHE A 201 15.44 -8.60 60.70
N ASP A 202 14.59 -7.58 60.74
CA ASP A 202 13.29 -7.69 61.41
C ASP A 202 12.21 -8.01 60.38
N LEU A 203 11.68 -9.22 60.51
CA LEU A 203 10.42 -9.68 59.95
C LEU A 203 9.38 -9.50 61.07
N SER A 204 8.35 -8.69 60.84
CA SER A 204 7.14 -8.70 61.64
C SER A 204 5.95 -8.90 60.72
N TYR A 205 5.16 -9.92 61.06
CA TYR A 205 3.88 -10.33 60.46
C TYR A 205 2.79 -9.29 60.65
#